data_AF-A0A090LJL2-F1
#
_entry.id   AF-A0A090LJL2-F1
#
_cell.length_a   1.000
_cell.length_b   1.000
_cell.length_c   1.000
_cell.angle_alpha   90.00
_cell.angle_beta   90.00
_cell.angle_gamma   90.00
#
_symmetry.space_group_name_H-M   'P 1'
#
loop_
_entity.id
_entity.type
_entity.pdbx_description
1 polymer ?
#
loop_
_entity_poly.entity_id
_entity_poly.type
_entity_poly.pdbx_seq_one_letter_code
_entity_poly.pdbx_strand_id
1 'polypeptide(L)' 'MNFLQLSDKIVDEKAAVKFFQSHGIIPEEKECSKGHQMKMQFGKQVHWRCYIKKCREESGVRIGTWF' A
#
# COMPACT_ATOMS: atom_id res chain seq x y z
N MET A 1 17.24 -3.96 12.75
CA MET A 1 16.18 -3.09 13.28
C MET A 1 15.56 -3.78 14.47
N ASN A 2 15.45 -3.13 15.63
CA ASN A 2 14.72 -3.69 16.79
C ASN A 2 13.31 -3.07 16.88
N PHE A 3 12.40 -3.69 17.62
CA PHE A 3 11.00 -3.28 17.73
C PHE A 3 10.82 -1.82 18.17
N LEU A 4 11.61 -1.37 19.16
CA LEU A 4 11.58 0.01 19.66
C LEU A 4 11.96 1.05 18.59
N GLN A 5 12.88 0.70 17.68
CA GLN A 5 13.28 1.57 16.57
C GLN A 5 12.23 1.60 15.45
N LEU A 6 11.46 0.53 15.32
CA LEU A 6 10.37 0.43 14.36
C LEU A 6 9.18 1.29 14.81
N SER A 7 8.81 1.23 16.09
CA SER A 7 7.72 2.04 16.66
C SER A 7 8.00 3.54 16.62
N ASP A 8 9.27 3.94 16.76
CA ASP A 8 9.67 5.36 16.65
C ASP A 8 9.56 5.89 15.20
N LYS A 9 9.88 5.03 14.21
CA LYS A 9 9.77 5.38 12.78
C LYS A 9 8.35 5.32 12.24
N ILE A 10 7.52 4.41 12.76
CA ILE A 10 6.15 4.19 12.32
C ILE A 10 5.20 4.97 13.24
N VAL A 11 5.15 6.27 13.04
CA VAL A 11 4.27 7.19 13.79
C VAL A 11 2.85 7.19 13.23
N ASP A 12 2.70 6.95 11.92
CA ASP A 12 1.44 7.00 11.19
C ASP A 12 1.34 5.85 10.17
N GLU A 13 0.12 5.49 9.77
CA GLU A 13 -0.15 4.45 8.78
C GLU A 13 0.54 4.74 7.44
N LYS A 14 0.66 6.01 7.05
CA LYS A 14 1.42 6.44 5.86
C LYS A 14 2.92 6.24 6.01
N ALA A 15 3.46 6.47 7.20
CA ALA A 15 4.87 6.19 7.50
C ALA A 15 5.14 4.68 7.48
N ALA A 16 4.21 3.88 8.00
CA ALA A 16 4.24 2.42 7.92
C ALA A 16 4.31 1.95 6.46
N VAL A 17 3.38 2.43 5.62
CA VAL A 17 3.32 2.07 4.21
C VAL A 17 4.60 2.43 3.48
N LYS A 18 5.11 3.65 3.65
CA LYS A 18 6.39 4.07 3.05
C LYS A 18 7.56 3.21 3.51
N PHE A 19 7.61 2.89 4.81
CA PHE A 19 8.65 2.04 5.36
C PHE A 19 8.63 0.65 4.73
N PHE A 20 7.45 0.04 4.63
CA PHE A 20 7.27 -1.27 4.00
C PHE A 20 7.48 -1.25 2.48
N GLN A 21 7.19 -0.13 1.81
CA GLN A 21 7.51 0.10 0.41
C GLN A 21 9.02 0.13 0.17
N SER A 22 9.78 0.89 0.97
CA SER A 22 11.24 0.90 0.88
C SER A 22 11.90 -0.44 1.22
N HIS A 23 11.21 -1.32 1.95
CA HIS A 23 11.67 -2.68 2.22
C HIS A 23 11.16 -3.72 1.21
N GLY A 24 10.40 -3.31 0.18
CA GLY A 24 9.86 -4.20 -0.85
C GLY A 24 8.75 -5.14 -0.36
N ILE A 25 8.20 -4.91 0.82
CA ILE A 25 7.11 -5.72 1.40
C ILE A 25 5.76 -5.31 0.78
N ILE A 26 5.56 -4.00 0.62
CA ILE A 26 4.42 -3.43 -0.08
C ILE A 26 4.93 -2.93 -1.42
N PRO A 27 4.31 -3.27 -2.55
CA PRO A 27 4.72 -2.72 -3.84
C PRO A 27 4.53 -1.20 -3.88
N GLU A 28 5.48 -0.47 -4.49
CA GLU A 28 5.35 0.97 -4.70
C GLU A 28 4.31 1.31 -5.77
N GLU A 29 4.20 0.45 -6.77
CA GLU A 29 3.26 0.55 -7.87
C GLU A 29 2.48 -0.76 -7.99
N LYS A 30 1.16 -0.63 -8.23
CA LYS A 30 0.30 -1.79 -8.45
C LYS A 30 -0.56 -1.54 -9.67
N GLU A 31 -0.80 -2.61 -10.43
CA GLU A 31 -1.70 -2.59 -11.56
C GLU A 31 -3.00 -3.31 -11.21
N CYS A 32 -4.11 -2.84 -11.78
CA CYS A 32 -5.37 -3.56 -11.69
C CYS A 32 -5.36 -4.76 -12.65
N SER A 33 -6.38 -5.62 -12.56
CA SER A 33 -6.54 -6.80 -13.43
C SER A 33 -6.58 -6.48 -14.93
N LYS A 34 -6.77 -5.20 -15.29
CA LYS A 34 -6.78 -4.69 -16.66
C LYS A 34 -5.48 -3.98 -17.07
N GLY A 35 -4.42 -4.04 -16.25
CA GLY A 35 -3.13 -3.39 -16.54
C GLY A 35 -3.14 -1.87 -16.38
N HIS A 36 -4.05 -1.31 -15.58
CA HIS A 36 -4.02 0.13 -15.29
C HIS A 36 -3.28 0.39 -13.99
N GLN A 37 -2.44 1.42 -13.96
CA GLN A 37 -1.81 1.89 -12.73
C GLN A 37 -2.86 2.28 -11.67
N MET A 38 -2.69 1.71 -10.48
CA MET A 38 -3.46 2.02 -9.29
C MET A 38 -2.70 3.01 -8.42
N LYS A 39 -3.45 3.84 -7.70
CA LYS A 39 -2.90 4.71 -6.65
C LYS A 39 -3.30 4.19 -5.30
N MET A 40 -2.38 4.28 -4.35
CA MET A 40 -2.66 3.99 -2.96
C MET A 40 -3.46 5.14 -2.35
N GLN A 41 -4.58 4.79 -1.73
CA GLN A 41 -5.46 5.71 -1.03
C GLN A 41 -5.28 5.52 0.46
N PHE A 42 -5.17 6.64 1.17
CA PHE A 42 -5.07 6.71 2.63
C PHE A 42 -6.40 7.26 3.14
N GLY A 43 -7.18 6.45 3.84
CA GLY A 43 -8.50 6.79 4.37
C GLY A 43 -8.76 6.03 5.66
N LYS A 44 -9.99 5.54 5.87
CA LYS A 44 -10.29 4.63 7.00
C LYS A 44 -9.46 3.34 6.98
N GLN A 45 -8.99 2.96 5.80
CA GLN A 45 -8.18 1.78 5.56
C GLN A 45 -7.36 2.06 4.31
N VAL A 46 -6.06 1.75 4.34
CA VAL A 46 -5.21 1.87 3.16
C VAL A 46 -5.64 0.81 2.14
N HIS A 47 -5.84 1.23 0.89
CA HIS A 47 -6.12 0.32 -0.22
C HIS A 47 -5.58 0.88 -1.52
N TRP A 48 -5.42 0.01 -2.50
CA TRP A 48 -5.15 0.36 -3.88
C TRP A 48 -6.45 0.64 -4.60
N ARG A 49 -6.48 1.72 -5.38
CA ARG A 49 -7.62 2.06 -6.21
C ARG A 49 -7.17 2.45 -7.61
N CYS A 50 -7.77 1.83 -8.61
CA CYS A 50 -7.61 2.24 -9.99
C CYS A 50 -8.27 3.62 -10.20
N TYR A 51 -7.51 4.60 -10.71
CA TYR A 51 -8.00 5.96 -10.94
C TYR A 51 -8.91 6.07 -12.19
N ILE A 52 -8.87 5.07 -13.08
CA ILE A 52 -9.71 5.04 -14.27
C ILE A 52 -11.18 4.93 -13.87
N LYS A 53 -11.97 5.97 -14.18
CA LYS A 53 -13.40 6.07 -13.81
C LYS A 53 -14.24 4.87 -14.23
N LYS A 54 -13.89 4.21 -15.34
CA LYS A 54 -14.57 3.01 -15.86
C LYS A 54 -14.16 1.71 -15.14
N CYS A 55 -12.99 1.67 -14.49
CA CYS A 55 -12.50 0.48 -13.81
C CYS A 55 -12.85 0.53 -12.33
N ARG A 56 -12.42 1.59 -11.63
CA ARG A 56 -12.60 1.79 -10.16
C ARG A 56 -12.29 0.56 -9.30
N GLU A 57 -11.49 -0.37 -9.81
CA GLU A 57 -11.13 -1.57 -9.09
C GLU A 57 -10.36 -1.19 -7.82
N GLU A 58 -10.73 -1.84 -6.73
CA GLU A 58 -10.12 -1.65 -5.42
C GLU A 58 -9.42 -2.94 -5.02
N SER A 59 -8.29 -2.83 -4.35
CA SER A 59 -7.51 -3.98 -3.89
C SER A 59 -6.89 -3.68 -2.55
N GLY A 60 -6.93 -4.65 -1.65
CA GLY A 60 -6.23 -4.53 -0.37
C GLY A 60 -4.72 -4.36 -0.57
N VAL A 61 -4.07 -3.72 0.40
CA VAL A 61 -2.60 -3.56 0.44
C VAL A 61 -1.88 -4.90 0.41
N ARG A 62 -2.48 -5.91 1.05
CA ARG A 62 -1.94 -7.25 1.31
C ARG A 62 -2.19 -8.27 0.20
N ILE A 63 -2.84 -7.90 -0.90
CA ILE A 63 -3.13 -8.86 -1.97
C ILE A 63 -1.83 -9.21 -2.70
N GLY A 64 -1.35 -10.45 -2.51
CA GLY A 64 -0.13 -11.01 -3.12
C GLY A 64 0.99 -11.32 -2.12
N THR A 65 0.85 -10.88 -0.86
CA THR A 65 1.80 -11.15 0.22
C THR A 65 1.04 -11.76 1.39
N TRP A 66 1.53 -12.88 1.92
CA TRP A 66 0.87 -13.68 2.97
C TRP A 66 1.01 -13.02 4.37
N PHE A 67 0.86 -11.69 4.43
CA PHE A 67 0.92 -10.84 5.62
C PHE A 67 -0.34 -9.98 5.71
#